data_AF-A0A8H6CZH4-F1
#
_entry.id   AF-A0A8H6CZH4-F1
#
_cell.length_a   1.000
_cell.length_b   1.000
_cell.length_c   1.000
_cell.angle_alpha   90.00
_cell.angle_beta   90.00
_cell.angle_gamma   90.00
#
_symmetry.space_group_name_H-M   'P 1'
#
loop_
_entity.id
_entity.type
_entity.pdbx_description
1 polymer ?
#
loop_
_entity_poly.entity_id
_entity_poly.type
_entity_poly.pdbx_seq_one_letter_code
_entity_poly.pdbx_strand_id
1 'polypeptide(L)'
;MTKNQILFSVDNQTPFTLVPNPTTFSDWGDFAAGPTTVKPFQKGDGGHVMSSQSPFVGSAGIVGYSLNSKNGATVYIRLLASNPYLSVRDNWACVSLSSIDQGIDQDAYNHHYYNEPRHASMEFEGRTLNVSIYQRSLDGY
;
A
#
# COMPACT_ATOMS: atom_id res chain seq x y z
N MET A 1 -3.15 25.63 -4.55
CA MET A 1 -2.17 24.89 -3.74
C MET A 1 -2.39 23.41 -3.97
N THR A 2 -1.33 22.67 -4.32
CA THR A 2 -1.36 21.21 -4.42
C THR A 2 -1.44 20.64 -3.00
N LYS A 3 -2.41 19.77 -2.73
CA LYS A 3 -2.55 19.11 -1.44
C LYS A 3 -1.41 18.09 -1.25
N ASN A 4 -0.95 17.90 0.00
CA ASN A 4 -0.06 16.78 0.31
C ASN A 4 -0.82 15.48 0.02
N GLN A 5 -0.21 14.56 -0.71
CA GLN A 5 -0.91 13.37 -1.19
C GLN A 5 0.05 12.21 -1.42
N ILE A 6 -0.52 11.01 -1.45
CA ILE A 6 0.13 9.75 -1.81
C ILE A 6 -0.74 9.05 -2.84
N LEU A 7 -0.13 8.71 -3.98
CA LEU A 7 -0.72 7.83 -4.98
C LEU A 7 -0.04 6.46 -4.88
N PHE A 8 -0.82 5.43 -4.59
CA PHE A 8 -0.38 4.05 -4.69
C PHE A 8 -0.67 3.56 -6.10
N SER A 9 0.36 3.04 -6.76
CA SER A 9 0.21 2.34 -8.05
C SER A 9 0.83 0.96 -7.92
N VAL A 10 0.13 -0.06 -8.42
CA VAL A 10 0.57 -1.45 -8.34
C VAL A 10 0.84 -1.96 -9.75
N ASP A 11 2.03 -2.51 -9.96
CA ASP A 11 2.39 -3.24 -11.19
C ASP A 11 2.40 -4.74 -10.88
N ASN A 12 1.31 -5.42 -11.24
CA ASN A 12 1.15 -6.84 -10.96
C ASN A 12 1.88 -7.66 -12.02
N GLN A 13 3.08 -8.13 -11.71
CA GLN A 13 3.88 -8.97 -12.61
C GLN A 13 3.65 -10.47 -12.38
N THR A 14 2.53 -10.84 -11.76
CA THR A 14 2.18 -12.23 -11.45
C THR A 14 1.06 -12.76 -12.36
N PRO A 15 0.90 -14.08 -12.50
CA PRO A 15 -0.21 -14.67 -13.23
C PRO A 15 -1.54 -14.67 -12.44
N PHE A 16 -1.59 -14.01 -11.27
CA PHE A 16 -2.74 -14.02 -10.37
C PHE A 16 -3.42 -12.65 -10.35
N THR A 17 -4.73 -12.63 -10.07
CA THR A 17 -5.46 -11.38 -9.85
C THR A 17 -5.18 -10.90 -8.43
N LEU A 18 -4.83 -9.63 -8.27
CA LEU A 18 -4.80 -8.97 -6.97
C LEU A 18 -6.21 -8.46 -6.64
N VAL A 19 -6.79 -9.00 -5.58
CA VAL A 19 -8.11 -8.61 -5.08
C VAL A 19 -7.92 -7.59 -3.97
N PRO A 20 -8.48 -6.38 -4.05
CA PRO A 20 -8.30 -5.37 -3.02
C PRO A 20 -8.95 -5.84 -1.71
N ASN A 21 -8.32 -5.54 -0.59
CA ASN A 21 -9.00 -5.61 0.69
C ASN A 21 -10.10 -4.53 0.71
N PRO A 22 -11.34 -4.84 1.16
CA PRO A 22 -12.44 -3.88 1.17
C PRO A 22 -12.22 -2.70 2.12
N THR A 23 -11.32 -2.82 3.10
CA THR A 23 -11.01 -1.75 4.04
C THR A 23 -9.69 -1.05 3.69
N THR A 24 -9.63 0.23 4.04
CA THR A 24 -8.44 1.05 4.00
C THR A 24 -8.37 1.83 5.30
N PHE A 25 -7.17 2.26 5.70
CA PHE A 25 -7.01 3.08 6.90
C PHE A 25 -6.05 4.23 6.62
N SER A 26 -6.46 5.46 6.93
CA SER A 26 -5.60 6.64 6.91
C SER A 26 -5.36 7.13 8.33
N ASP A 27 -4.09 7.22 8.72
CA ASP A 27 -3.69 7.85 9.99
C ASP A 27 -3.78 9.38 9.87
N TRP A 28 -3.46 9.91 8.68
CA TRP A 28 -3.59 11.32 8.35
C TRP A 28 -4.15 11.51 6.94
N GLY A 29 -5.10 12.44 6.82
CA GLY A 29 -5.82 12.69 5.58
C GLY A 29 -6.95 11.68 5.34
N ASP A 30 -7.48 11.70 4.12
CA ASP A 30 -8.62 10.89 3.71
C ASP A 30 -8.30 10.16 2.41
N PHE A 31 -8.85 8.95 2.24
CA PHE A 31 -8.81 8.27 0.95
C PHE A 31 -9.76 8.94 -0.04
N ALA A 32 -9.21 9.52 -1.10
CA ALA A 32 -9.97 10.01 -2.25
C ALA A 32 -10.42 8.86 -3.16
N ALA A 33 -9.63 7.78 -3.21
CA ALA A 33 -9.97 6.54 -3.91
C ALA A 33 -9.29 5.34 -3.24
N GLY A 34 -10.00 4.21 -3.15
CA GLY A 34 -9.45 2.95 -2.63
C GLY A 34 -8.69 2.12 -3.68
N PRO A 35 -8.03 1.03 -3.28
CA PRO A 35 -7.41 0.09 -4.20
C PRO A 35 -8.45 -0.59 -5.10
N THR A 36 -8.06 -0.84 -6.35
CA THR A 36 -8.91 -1.54 -7.33
C THR A 36 -8.32 -2.91 -7.67
N THR A 37 -9.15 -3.83 -8.16
CA THR A 37 -8.71 -5.14 -8.65
C THR A 37 -7.69 -4.99 -9.76
N VAL A 38 -6.52 -5.63 -9.62
CA VAL A 38 -5.45 -5.60 -10.62
C VAL A 38 -5.31 -6.97 -11.26
N LYS A 39 -5.56 -7.04 -12.57
CA LYS A 39 -5.47 -8.29 -13.34
C LYS A 39 -4.01 -8.75 -13.47
N PRO A 40 -3.79 -10.04 -13.82
CA PRO A 40 -2.45 -10.55 -14.12
C PRO A 40 -1.72 -9.70 -15.14
N PHE A 41 -0.43 -9.42 -14.91
CA PHE A 41 0.46 -8.69 -15.83
C PHE A 41 -0.05 -7.28 -16.22
N GLN A 42 -0.76 -6.62 -15.30
CA GLN A 42 -1.30 -5.27 -15.51
C GLN A 42 -0.93 -4.32 -14.38
N LYS A 43 -0.97 -3.02 -14.70
CA LYS A 43 -0.90 -1.95 -13.71
C LYS A 43 -2.30 -1.54 -13.27
N GLY A 44 -2.45 -1.13 -12.02
CA GLY A 44 -3.70 -0.63 -11.49
C GLY A 44 -3.50 0.36 -10.35
N ASP A 45 -4.60 1.02 -9.99
CA ASP A 45 -4.64 2.00 -8.92
C ASP A 45 -4.70 1.30 -7.56
N GLY A 46 -3.68 1.56 -6.74
CA GLY A 46 -3.49 1.04 -5.40
C GLY A 46 -4.19 1.85 -4.31
N GLY A 47 -4.73 3.01 -4.65
CA GLY A 47 -5.38 3.94 -3.72
C GLY A 47 -4.75 5.33 -3.76
N HIS A 48 -5.47 6.30 -3.20
CA HIS A 48 -5.09 7.70 -3.20
C HIS A 48 -5.44 8.32 -1.86
N VAL A 49 -4.42 8.65 -1.07
CA VAL A 49 -4.59 9.37 0.20
C VAL A 49 -4.27 10.83 -0.04
N MET A 50 -5.14 11.71 0.40
CA MET A 50 -4.96 13.15 0.29
C MET A 50 -5.05 13.79 1.67
N SER A 51 -4.25 14.83 1.91
CA SER A 51 -4.43 15.67 3.10
C SER A 51 -5.87 16.19 3.15
N SER A 52 -6.43 16.22 4.36
CA SER A 52 -7.81 16.68 4.59
C SER A 52 -7.96 18.17 4.24
N GLN A 53 -9.10 18.79 4.53
CA GLN A 53 -9.33 20.20 4.17
C GLN A 53 -8.34 21.19 4.80
N SER A 54 -7.56 20.76 5.81
CA SER A 54 -6.48 21.59 6.38
C SER A 54 -5.26 21.61 5.45
N PRO A 55 -4.76 22.79 5.04
CA PRO A 55 -3.62 22.90 4.14
C PRO A 55 -2.26 22.58 4.81
N PHE A 56 -2.24 22.32 6.12
CA PHE A 56 -1.02 22.14 6.91
C PHE A 56 -0.89 20.73 7.53
N VAL A 57 -1.45 19.70 6.88
CA VAL A 57 -1.37 18.32 7.35
C VAL A 57 -0.78 17.40 6.29
N GLY A 58 -0.08 16.36 6.75
CA GLY A 58 0.46 15.32 5.87
C GLY A 58 -0.60 14.37 5.35
N SER A 59 -0.17 13.35 4.62
CA SER A 59 -0.99 12.22 4.23
C SER A 59 -0.29 10.93 4.64
N ALA A 60 -1.04 9.98 5.21
CA ALA A 60 -0.51 8.68 5.58
C ALA A 60 -1.62 7.65 5.62
N GLY A 61 -1.36 6.48 5.07
CA GLY A 61 -2.34 5.41 5.07
C GLY A 61 -1.79 4.07 4.62
N ILE A 62 -2.64 3.07 4.79
CA ILE A 62 -2.38 1.67 4.48
C ILE A 62 -3.54 1.10 3.65
N VAL A 63 -3.17 0.36 2.62
CA VAL A 63 -4.06 -0.39 1.72
C VAL A 63 -3.59 -1.83 1.66
N GLY A 64 -4.39 -2.70 1.06
CA GLY A 64 -3.94 -4.07 0.87
C GLY A 64 -4.68 -4.82 -0.21
N TYR A 65 -4.10 -5.97 -0.51
CA TYR A 65 -4.51 -6.90 -1.55
C TYR A 65 -4.45 -8.31 -1.01
N SER A 66 -5.19 -9.21 -1.65
CA SER A 66 -4.97 -10.64 -1.53
C SER A 66 -4.72 -11.25 -2.90
N LEU A 67 -3.97 -12.33 -2.88
CA LEU A 67 -3.65 -13.15 -4.03
C LEU A 67 -4.04 -14.59 -3.66
N ASN A 68 -4.97 -15.17 -4.44
CA ASN A 68 -5.45 -16.53 -4.22
C ASN A 68 -4.86 -17.47 -5.26
N SER A 69 -4.26 -18.55 -4.79
CA SER A 69 -3.84 -19.66 -5.62
C SER A 69 -5.03 -20.55 -6.01
N LYS A 70 -4.87 -21.27 -7.12
CA LYS A 70 -5.78 -22.33 -7.55
C LYS A 70 -5.83 -23.52 -6.59
N ASN A 71 -4.78 -23.72 -5.78
CA ASN A 71 -4.74 -24.80 -4.77
C ASN A 71 -5.29 -24.37 -3.40
N GLY A 72 -5.80 -23.14 -3.27
CA GLY A 72 -6.40 -22.63 -2.04
C GLY A 72 -5.44 -21.86 -1.12
N ALA A 73 -4.15 -21.72 -1.45
CA ALA A 73 -3.26 -20.85 -0.71
C ALA A 73 -3.59 -19.36 -0.95
N THR A 74 -3.67 -18.56 0.11
CA THR A 74 -3.89 -17.11 0.02
C THR A 74 -2.72 -16.36 0.63
N VAL A 75 -2.28 -15.32 -0.07
CA VAL A 75 -1.32 -14.34 0.44
C VAL A 75 -1.99 -12.98 0.53
N TYR A 76 -1.82 -12.33 1.67
CA TYR A 76 -2.25 -10.97 1.95
C TYR A 76 -1.04 -10.05 1.84
N ILE A 77 -1.21 -8.97 1.09
CA ILE A 77 -0.20 -7.94 0.82
C ILE A 77 -0.72 -6.65 1.45
N ARG A 78 0.09 -5.97 2.26
CA ARG A 78 -0.26 -4.65 2.79
C ARG A 78 0.78 -3.64 2.36
N LEU A 79 0.32 -2.48 1.93
CA LEU A 79 1.16 -1.39 1.45
C LEU A 79 0.85 -0.17 2.29
N LEU A 80 1.86 0.35 2.98
CA LEU A 80 1.77 1.57 3.78
C LEU A 80 2.65 2.64 3.15
N ALA A 81 2.18 3.88 3.20
CA ALA A 81 3.02 5.04 2.92
C ALA A 81 2.64 6.22 3.81
N SER A 82 3.62 7.11 4.01
CA SER A 82 3.53 8.33 4.80
C SER A 82 4.30 9.45 4.12
N ASN A 83 3.64 10.59 3.97
CA ASN A 83 4.14 11.83 3.41
C ASN A 83 3.84 12.95 4.42
N PRO A 84 4.73 13.18 5.40
CA PRO A 84 4.50 14.16 6.44
C PRO A 84 4.62 15.60 5.90
N TYR A 85 3.82 16.53 6.46
CA TYR A 85 3.85 17.94 6.07
C TYR A 85 4.87 18.72 6.91
N LEU A 86 5.78 19.47 6.25
CA LEU A 86 6.81 20.31 6.88
C LEU A 86 7.49 19.65 8.09
N SER A 87 7.86 18.38 7.92
CA SER A 87 8.47 17.55 8.97
C SER A 87 9.95 17.34 8.71
N VAL A 88 10.71 17.09 9.78
CA VAL A 88 12.08 16.58 9.71
C VAL A 88 12.14 15.12 9.28
N ARG A 89 11.00 14.44 9.20
CA ARG A 89 10.89 13.05 8.76
C ARG A 89 10.75 12.99 7.25
N ASP A 90 11.52 12.10 6.62
CA ASP A 90 11.40 11.79 5.20
C ASP A 90 10.09 11.05 4.89
N ASN A 91 9.71 11.10 3.62
CA ASN A 91 8.64 10.25 3.08
C ASN A 91 9.02 8.77 3.25
N TRP A 92 8.07 7.97 3.73
CA TRP A 92 8.28 6.56 4.05
C TRP A 92 7.24 5.68 3.38
N ALA A 93 7.65 4.47 3.01
CA ALA A 93 6.75 3.43 2.52
C ALA A 93 7.29 2.04 2.84
N CYS A 94 6.41 1.14 3.25
CA CYS A 94 6.74 -0.23 3.62
C CYS A 94 5.66 -1.22 3.17
N VAL A 95 6.02 -2.50 3.14
CA VAL A 95 5.15 -3.60 2.72
C VAL A 95 5.26 -4.77 3.68
N SER A 96 4.17 -5.51 3.85
CA SER A 96 4.21 -6.85 4.44
C SER A 96 3.52 -7.88 3.54
N LEU A 97 3.92 -9.13 3.74
CA LEU A 97 3.35 -10.32 3.12
C LEU A 97 2.97 -11.30 4.24
N SER A 98 1.74 -11.82 4.21
CA SER A 98 1.25 -12.75 5.24
C SER A 98 0.36 -13.82 4.62
N SER A 99 0.39 -15.03 5.17
CA SER A 99 -0.59 -16.08 4.85
C SER A 99 -1.87 -15.99 5.68
N ILE A 100 -1.92 -15.05 6.63
CA ILE A 100 -3.05 -14.81 7.54
C ILE A 100 -3.63 -13.42 7.28
N ASP A 101 -4.96 -13.33 7.21
CA ASP A 101 -5.65 -12.05 7.19
C ASP A 101 -5.59 -11.39 8.57
N GLN A 102 -4.80 -10.33 8.68
CA GLN A 102 -4.69 -9.49 9.87
C GLN A 102 -5.46 -8.17 9.70
N GLY A 103 -6.30 -8.04 8.65
CA GLY A 103 -7.08 -6.84 8.39
C GLY A 103 -6.25 -5.62 7.99
N ILE A 104 -6.96 -4.49 7.89
CA ILE A 104 -6.40 -3.15 7.68
C ILE A 104 -7.14 -2.19 8.60
N ASP A 105 -6.42 -1.74 9.63
CA ASP A 105 -6.87 -0.82 10.67
C ASP A 105 -5.68 -0.02 11.23
N GLN A 106 -5.93 0.69 12.34
CA GLN A 106 -4.92 1.51 13.01
C GLN A 106 -3.78 0.68 13.60
N ASP A 107 -4.08 -0.50 14.17
CA ASP A 107 -3.06 -1.36 14.78
C ASP A 107 -2.14 -1.94 13.71
N ALA A 108 -2.71 -2.36 12.58
CA ALA A 108 -1.96 -2.74 11.40
C ALA A 108 -1.07 -1.58 10.92
N TYR A 109 -1.61 -0.36 10.77
CA TYR A 109 -0.82 0.81 10.37
C TYR A 109 0.39 1.05 11.29
N ASN A 110 0.15 1.10 12.61
CA ASN A 110 1.21 1.34 13.59
C ASN A 110 2.27 0.25 13.55
N HIS A 111 1.85 -1.02 13.50
CA HIS A 111 2.79 -2.13 13.39
C HIS A 111 3.68 -1.99 12.15
N HIS A 112 3.08 -1.67 10.99
CA HIS A 112 3.81 -1.59 9.73
C HIS A 112 4.76 -0.40 9.68
N TYR A 113 4.33 0.76 10.18
CA TYR A 113 5.13 1.97 10.17
C TYR A 113 6.46 1.81 10.93
N TYR A 114 6.45 1.05 12.03
CA TYR A 114 7.62 0.90 12.91
C TYR A 114 8.43 -0.38 12.68
N ASN A 115 7.86 -1.43 12.10
CA ASN A 115 8.50 -2.76 12.09
C ASN A 115 8.72 -3.37 10.70
N GLU A 116 8.00 -2.92 9.67
CA GLU A 116 7.99 -3.62 8.39
C GLU A 116 9.03 -3.05 7.39
N PRO A 117 9.61 -3.92 6.55
CA PRO A 117 10.63 -3.51 5.61
C PRO A 117 10.03 -2.76 4.40
N ARG A 118 10.91 -2.11 3.65
CA ARG A 118 10.55 -1.47 2.38
C ARG A 118 10.26 -2.47 1.24
N HIS A 119 10.80 -3.68 1.36
CA HIS A 119 10.66 -4.77 0.40
C HIS A 119 10.41 -6.06 1.17
N ALA A 120 9.53 -6.91 0.65
CA ALA A 120 9.19 -8.17 1.29
C ALA A 120 9.19 -9.31 0.25
N SER A 121 9.54 -10.50 0.71
CA SER A 121 9.50 -11.72 -0.10
C SER A 121 8.97 -12.89 0.72
N MET A 122 8.21 -13.78 0.10
CA MET A 122 7.80 -15.04 0.72
C MET A 122 7.68 -16.16 -0.30
N GLU A 123 7.73 -17.40 0.17
CA GLU A 123 7.40 -18.55 -0.68
C GLU A 123 5.90 -18.60 -1.00
N PHE A 124 5.58 -18.84 -2.26
CA PHE A 124 4.24 -18.95 -2.79
C PHE A 124 4.24 -19.81 -4.07
N GLU A 125 3.44 -20.89 -4.11
CA GLU A 125 3.38 -21.83 -5.24
C GLU A 125 4.75 -22.45 -5.63
N GLY A 126 5.60 -22.73 -4.64
CA GLY A 126 6.95 -23.29 -4.88
C GLY A 126 7.90 -22.33 -5.62
N ARG A 127 7.59 -21.04 -5.56
CA ARG A 127 8.41 -19.93 -6.07
C ARG A 127 8.45 -18.83 -5.01
N THR A 128 9.31 -17.84 -5.22
CA THR A 128 9.34 -16.66 -4.36
C THR A 128 8.48 -15.54 -4.93
N LEU A 129 7.46 -15.12 -4.18
CA LEU A 129 6.74 -13.87 -4.41
C LEU A 129 7.57 -12.72 -3.85
N ASN A 130 7.83 -11.70 -4.66
CA ASN A 130 8.56 -10.49 -4.27
C ASN A 130 7.66 -9.27 -4.41
N VAL A 131 7.67 -8.39 -3.40
CA VAL A 131 7.04 -7.08 -3.48
C VAL A 131 8.10 -6.01 -3.23
N SER A 132 8.22 -5.10 -4.19
CA SER A 132 9.21 -4.03 -4.17
C SER A 132 8.55 -2.66 -4.25
N ILE A 133 8.90 -1.78 -3.30
CA ILE A 133 8.40 -0.41 -3.28
C ILE A 133 9.35 0.53 -4.00
N TYR A 134 8.81 1.26 -4.99
CA TYR A 134 9.47 2.37 -5.65
C TYR A 134 8.78 3.67 -5.28
N GLN A 135 9.49 4.54 -4.56
CA GLN A 135 8.98 5.85 -4.15
C GLN A 135 9.52 6.92 -5.09
N ARG A 136 8.64 7.78 -5.58
CA ARG A 136 9.00 8.95 -6.40
C ARG A 136 8.23 10.15 -5.90
N SER A 137 8.90 11.31 -5.85
CA SER A 137 8.20 12.57 -5.63
C SER A 137 7.41 12.92 -6.90
N LEU A 138 6.26 13.56 -6.72
CA LEU A 138 5.44 14.08 -7.82
C LEU A 138 5.91 15.48 -8.27
N ASP A 139 7.11 15.90 -7.85
CA ASP A 139 7.66 17.21 -8.20
C ASP A 139 7.70 17.37 -9.72
N GLY A 140 6.88 18.28 -10.21
CA GLY A 140 6.89 18.74 -11.59
C GLY A 140 8.13 19.58 -11.86
N TYR A 141 8.54 19.55 -13.13
CA TYR A 141 9.43 20.50 -13.78
C TYR A 141 9.17 21.97 -13.41
#